data_AF-A0A2D5VC10-F1
#
_entry.id   AF-A0A2D5VC10-F1
#
_cell.length_a   1.000
_cell.length_b   1.000
_cell.length_c   1.000
_cell.angle_alpha   90.00
_cell.angle_beta   90.00
_cell.angle_gamma   90.00
#
_symmetry.space_group_name_H-M   'P 1'
#
loop_
_entity.id
_entity.type
_entity.pdbx_description
1 polymer ?
#
loop_
_entity_poly.entity_id
_entity_poly.type
_entity_poly.pdbx_seq_one_letter_code
_entity_poly.pdbx_strand_id
1 'polypeptide(L)'
;MLRSTLITIMALGAAFLSFGCGGGDESEKPSVFHGYDFPDPIITNFDTESGKGYLSMEITLQVSSPQDITNLGAKSQLLKHAVTTFLAKKETQEILPDLVTDPDKMGEYIQEAIKEELDFEPQKVVFRSFIRQ
;
A
#
# COMPACT_ATOMS: atom_id res chain seq x y z
N MET A 1 22.44 65.98 12.09
CA MET A 1 21.43 66.24 11.04
C MET A 1 21.36 65.03 10.13
N LEU A 2 20.14 64.52 10.02
CA LEU A 2 19.58 63.47 9.16
C LEU A 2 20.42 63.08 7.92
N ARG A 3 20.71 61.79 7.75
CA ARG A 3 20.57 61.08 6.46
C ARG A 3 20.26 59.60 6.70
N SER A 4 18.96 59.31 6.74
CA SER A 4 18.43 58.00 6.34
C SER A 4 18.80 57.74 4.88
N THR A 5 19.26 56.54 4.56
CA THR A 5 19.00 55.96 3.23
C THR A 5 18.85 54.46 3.35
N LEU A 6 17.71 54.00 2.83
CA LEU A 6 17.16 52.67 2.92
C LEU A 6 18.11 51.56 2.46
N ILE A 7 18.08 50.44 3.17
CA ILE A 7 18.46 49.13 2.62
C ILE A 7 17.31 48.72 1.69
N THR A 8 17.47 48.99 0.39
CA THR A 8 16.60 48.49 -0.67
C THR A 8 17.44 47.82 -1.73
N ILE A 9 17.66 46.51 -1.60
CA ILE A 9 17.75 45.61 -2.76
C ILE A 9 16.93 44.37 -2.40
N MET A 10 15.63 44.49 -2.69
CA MET A 10 14.73 43.36 -2.82
C MET A 10 15.19 42.49 -4.00
N ALA A 11 15.14 41.17 -3.75
CA ALA A 11 14.56 40.18 -4.65
C ALA A 11 14.69 40.43 -6.15
N LEU A 12 15.77 39.92 -6.76
CA LEU A 12 15.77 39.57 -8.19
C LEU A 12 16.83 38.49 -8.46
N GLY A 13 16.63 37.30 -7.89
CA GLY A 13 17.54 36.16 -8.12
C GLY A 13 16.88 34.78 -8.08
N ALA A 14 15.60 34.68 -7.72
CA ALA A 14 14.92 33.39 -7.51
C ALA A 14 13.81 33.10 -8.56
N ALA A 15 13.85 33.76 -9.72
CA ALA A 15 12.80 33.65 -10.76
C ALA A 15 13.30 33.08 -12.11
N PHE A 16 14.46 32.44 -12.15
CA PHE A 16 15.03 31.82 -13.36
C PHE A 16 15.45 30.36 -13.15
N LEU A 17 14.65 29.57 -12.44
CA LEU A 17 14.76 28.10 -12.46
C LEU A 17 13.47 27.43 -12.96
N SER A 18 12.70 28.15 -13.77
CA SER A 18 11.65 27.57 -14.58
C SER A 18 12.14 27.47 -16.03
N PHE A 19 12.07 26.25 -16.56
CA PHE A 19 12.14 25.86 -17.98
C PHE A 19 13.52 25.73 -18.64
N GLY A 20 14.03 24.49 -18.61
CA GLY A 20 14.94 23.92 -19.60
C GLY A 20 14.77 22.40 -19.60
N CYS A 21 13.90 21.87 -20.45
CA CYS A 21 14.28 21.14 -21.66
C CYS A 21 14.80 19.71 -21.35
N GLY A 22 13.85 18.79 -21.25
CA GLY A 22 14.09 17.36 -21.35
C GLY A 22 12.80 16.72 -21.84
N GLY A 23 12.70 16.53 -23.16
CA GLY A 23 11.67 15.68 -23.75
C GLY A 23 11.94 14.24 -23.36
N GLY A 24 11.56 13.90 -22.13
CA GLY A 24 11.43 12.54 -21.66
C GLY A 24 9.98 12.14 -21.89
N ASP A 25 9.83 11.03 -22.59
CA ASP A 25 8.59 10.31 -22.85
C ASP A 25 7.63 10.42 -21.64
N GLU A 26 6.37 10.85 -21.86
CA GLU A 26 5.37 10.93 -20.78
C GLU A 26 5.08 9.56 -20.13
N SER A 27 5.67 8.50 -20.69
CA SER A 27 5.78 7.13 -20.20
C SER A 27 6.62 6.96 -18.91
N GLU A 28 7.45 7.93 -18.53
CA GLU A 28 8.42 7.78 -17.42
C GLU A 28 8.15 8.69 -16.21
N LYS A 29 6.93 9.22 -16.03
CA LYS A 29 6.56 9.74 -14.71
C LYS A 29 6.44 8.56 -13.75
N PRO A 30 7.23 8.49 -12.67
CA PRO A 30 7.07 7.42 -11.69
C PRO A 30 5.63 7.45 -11.19
N SER A 31 4.93 6.32 -11.34
CA SER A 31 3.57 6.17 -10.82
C SER A 31 3.63 6.45 -9.31
N VAL A 32 2.94 7.50 -8.87
CA VAL A 32 2.87 7.85 -7.45
C VAL A 32 1.87 6.90 -6.82
N PHE A 33 2.37 5.99 -6.00
CA PHE A 33 1.55 5.06 -5.23
C PHE A 33 1.43 5.54 -3.79
N HIS A 34 0.25 5.31 -3.22
CA HIS A 34 -0.03 5.57 -1.81
C HIS A 34 -0.18 4.23 -1.09
N GLY A 35 0.38 4.11 0.12
CA GLY A 35 0.31 2.88 0.91
C GLY A 35 -0.74 2.99 2.01
N TYR A 36 -1.68 2.05 2.05
CA TYR A 36 -2.51 1.78 3.23
C TYR A 36 -1.96 0.55 3.95
N ASP A 37 -1.47 0.73 5.17
CA ASP A 37 -1.03 -0.37 6.02
C ASP A 37 -2.20 -0.86 6.88
N PHE A 38 -2.35 -2.18 7.00
CA PHE A 38 -3.26 -2.73 8.01
C PHE A 38 -2.75 -2.37 9.41
N PRO A 39 -3.62 -1.93 10.33
CA PRO A 39 -3.20 -1.47 11.66
C PRO A 39 -2.68 -2.61 12.55
N ASP A 40 -3.16 -3.83 12.35
CA ASP A 40 -2.64 -5.04 12.99
C ASP A 40 -2.28 -6.08 11.94
N PRO A 41 -1.36 -7.02 12.25
CA PRO A 41 -1.12 -8.18 11.41
C PRO A 41 -2.40 -8.99 11.16
N ILE A 42 -2.52 -9.50 9.94
CA ILE A 42 -3.56 -10.43 9.54
C ILE A 42 -3.15 -11.83 9.97
N ILE A 43 -3.96 -12.46 10.83
CA ILE A 43 -3.68 -13.78 11.37
C ILE A 43 -4.66 -14.78 10.77
N THR A 44 -4.15 -15.85 10.18
CA THR A 44 -4.94 -17.02 9.79
C THR A 44 -4.42 -18.26 10.51
N ASN A 45 -5.34 -19.04 11.08
CA ASN A 45 -5.02 -20.28 11.77
C ASN A 45 -5.09 -21.44 10.80
N PHE A 46 -4.30 -22.47 11.09
CA PHE A 46 -4.28 -23.65 10.25
C PHE A 46 -4.05 -24.93 11.03
N ASP A 47 -4.66 -26.00 10.54
CA ASP A 47 -4.43 -27.34 11.04
C ASP A 47 -3.41 -28.03 10.13
N THR A 48 -2.35 -28.57 10.73
CA THR A 48 -1.35 -29.43 10.08
C THR A 48 -1.42 -30.83 10.67
N GLU A 49 -0.80 -31.79 9.98
CA GLU A 49 -0.61 -33.14 10.53
C GLU A 49 0.13 -33.14 11.89
N SER A 50 1.01 -32.14 12.11
CA SER A 50 1.76 -31.95 13.36
C SER A 50 1.02 -31.19 14.45
N GLY A 51 -0.20 -30.70 14.20
CA GLY A 51 -0.98 -29.90 15.13
C GLY A 51 -1.44 -28.56 14.56
N LYS A 52 -1.91 -27.68 15.45
CA LYS A 52 -2.39 -26.33 15.08
C LYS A 52 -1.23 -25.36 14.96
N GLY A 53 -1.25 -24.52 13.94
CA GLY A 53 -0.33 -23.41 13.77
C GLY A 53 -1.05 -22.16 13.30
N TYR A 54 -0.31 -21.06 13.14
CA TYR A 54 -0.84 -19.83 12.59
C TYR A 54 0.16 -19.12 11.68
N LEU A 55 -0.38 -18.36 10.75
CA LEU A 55 0.34 -17.49 9.84
C LEU A 55 -0.06 -16.06 10.18
N SER A 56 0.91 -15.25 10.58
CA SER A 56 0.77 -13.81 10.80
C SER A 56 1.38 -13.06 9.62
N MET A 57 0.67 -12.11 9.04
CA MET A 57 1.09 -11.36 7.85
C MET A 57 0.93 -9.85 8.07
N GLU A 58 1.96 -9.09 7.74
CA GLU A 58 1.88 -7.63 7.62
C GLU A 58 1.66 -7.28 6.15
N ILE A 59 0.56 -6.60 5.86
CA ILE A 59 0.11 -6.31 4.50
C ILE A 59 0.01 -4.80 4.29
N THR A 60 0.50 -4.33 3.15
CA THR A 60 0.31 -2.96 2.64
C THR A 60 -0.47 -3.01 1.33
N LEU A 61 -1.52 -2.20 1.21
CA LEU A 61 -2.25 -2.00 -0.04
C LEU A 61 -1.69 -0.77 -0.77
N GLN A 62 -1.25 -0.93 -2.00
CA GLN A 62 -0.97 0.19 -2.88
C GLN A 62 -2.28 0.70 -3.48
N VAL A 63 -2.51 2.00 -3.38
CA VAL A 63 -3.73 2.67 -3.84
C VAL A 63 -3.41 3.93 -4.62
N SER A 64 -4.36 4.33 -5.45
CA SER A 64 -4.20 5.40 -6.45
C SER A 64 -4.18 6.80 -5.83
N SER A 65 -4.73 7.00 -4.64
CA SER A 65 -4.83 8.32 -4.02
C SER A 65 -4.80 8.32 -2.49
N PRO A 66 -4.45 9.44 -1.83
CA PRO A 66 -4.58 9.58 -0.38
C PRO A 66 -6.04 9.51 0.11
N GLN A 67 -7.00 9.84 -0.75
CA GLN A 67 -8.42 9.73 -0.42
C GLN A 67 -8.82 8.26 -0.25
N ASP A 68 -8.24 7.36 -1.06
CA ASP A 68 -8.47 5.92 -0.94
C ASP A 68 -7.94 5.39 0.40
N ILE A 69 -6.78 5.86 0.87
CA ILE A 69 -6.27 5.54 2.22
C ILE A 69 -7.31 5.92 3.28
N THR A 70 -7.86 7.14 3.19
CA THR A 70 -8.85 7.63 4.16
C THR A 70 -10.13 6.78 4.13
N ASN A 71 -10.61 6.45 2.93
CA ASN A 71 -11.79 5.62 2.73
C ASN A 71 -11.59 4.18 3.26
N LEU A 72 -10.42 3.59 3.01
CA LEU A 72 -10.04 2.27 3.52
C LEU A 72 -9.91 2.28 5.04
N GLY A 73 -9.34 3.34 5.63
CA GLY A 73 -9.25 3.51 7.08
C GLY A 73 -10.63 3.54 7.75
N ALA A 74 -11.59 4.25 7.15
CA ALA A 74 -12.98 4.28 7.62
C ALA A 74 -13.68 2.90 7.54
N LYS A 75 -13.25 2.04 6.61
CA LYS A 75 -13.75 0.67 6.40
C LYS A 75 -12.80 -0.41 6.90
N SER A 76 -11.83 -0.07 7.75
CA SER A 76 -10.71 -0.94 8.14
C SER A 76 -11.14 -2.29 8.70
N GLN A 77 -12.25 -2.34 9.45
CA GLN A 77 -12.82 -3.59 9.97
C GLN A 77 -13.37 -4.50 8.87
N LEU A 78 -14.12 -3.95 7.91
CA LEU A 78 -14.63 -4.71 6.76
C LEU A 78 -13.50 -5.18 5.85
N LEU A 79 -12.48 -4.33 5.67
CA LEU A 79 -11.28 -4.68 4.93
C LEU A 79 -10.52 -5.85 5.58
N LYS A 80 -10.30 -5.78 6.90
CA LYS A 80 -9.70 -6.89 7.66
C LYS A 80 -10.54 -8.16 7.52
N HIS A 81 -11.85 -8.04 7.67
CA HIS A 81 -12.79 -9.15 7.53
C HIS A 81 -12.70 -9.83 6.17
N ALA A 82 -12.69 -9.06 5.07
CA ALA A 82 -12.58 -9.58 3.70
C ALA A 82 -11.33 -10.45 3.54
N VAL A 83 -10.17 -9.91 3.93
CA VAL A 83 -8.89 -10.61 3.81
C VAL A 83 -8.85 -11.85 4.70
N THR A 84 -9.26 -11.74 5.97
CA THR A 84 -9.28 -12.90 6.88
C THR A 84 -10.24 -13.99 6.44
N THR A 85 -11.40 -13.62 5.88
CA THR A 85 -12.41 -14.57 5.40
C THR A 85 -11.93 -15.31 4.16
N PHE A 86 -11.29 -14.59 3.23
CA PHE A 86 -10.63 -15.22 2.08
C PHE A 86 -9.57 -16.23 2.53
N LEU A 87 -8.68 -15.82 3.44
CA LEU A 87 -7.63 -16.68 3.96
C LEU A 87 -8.16 -17.88 4.74
N ALA A 88 -9.30 -17.75 5.43
CA ALA A 88 -9.92 -18.85 6.16
C ALA A 88 -10.61 -19.88 5.24
N LYS A 89 -11.03 -19.46 4.02
CA LYS A 89 -11.62 -20.35 3.02
C LYS A 89 -10.57 -21.15 2.25
N LYS A 90 -9.34 -20.65 2.18
CA LYS A 90 -8.21 -21.32 1.53
C LYS A 90 -7.61 -22.35 2.48
N GLU A 91 -7.33 -23.54 1.96
CA GLU A 91 -6.53 -24.48 2.72
C GLU A 91 -5.11 -23.93 2.87
N THR A 92 -4.53 -24.09 4.04
CA THR A 92 -3.21 -23.55 4.38
C THR A 92 -2.10 -24.08 3.48
N GLN A 93 -2.29 -25.32 3.01
CA GLN A 93 -1.40 -25.95 2.05
C GLN A 93 -1.40 -25.24 0.69
N GLU A 94 -2.42 -24.44 0.38
CA GLU A 94 -2.48 -23.58 -0.80
C GLU A 94 -1.89 -22.18 -0.52
N ILE A 95 -2.10 -21.65 0.69
CA ILE A 95 -1.66 -20.31 1.10
C ILE A 95 -0.13 -20.21 1.16
N LEU A 96 0.53 -21.15 1.83
CA LEU A 96 1.96 -21.06 2.12
C LEU A 96 2.85 -21.17 0.87
N PRO A 97 2.62 -22.12 -0.06
CA PRO A 97 3.42 -22.21 -1.28
C PRO A 97 3.26 -20.97 -2.16
N ASP A 98 2.03 -20.47 -2.33
CA ASP A 98 1.78 -19.25 -3.11
C ASP A 98 2.46 -18.04 -2.42
N LEU A 99 2.33 -17.86 -1.11
CA LEU A 99 2.95 -16.75 -0.39
C LEU A 99 4.51 -16.75 -0.46
N VAL A 100 5.14 -17.93 -0.47
CA VAL A 100 6.60 -18.05 -0.50
C VAL A 100 7.16 -18.02 -1.92
N THR A 101 6.46 -18.63 -2.88
CA THR A 101 6.95 -18.82 -4.26
C THR A 101 6.52 -17.69 -5.18
N ASP A 102 5.30 -17.19 -5.00
CA ASP A 102 4.68 -16.17 -5.85
C ASP A 102 3.77 -15.24 -5.02
N PRO A 103 4.38 -14.35 -4.21
CA PRO A 103 3.62 -13.42 -3.37
C PRO A 103 2.77 -12.44 -4.18
N ASP A 104 3.09 -12.21 -5.46
CA ASP A 104 2.30 -11.33 -6.32
C ASP A 104 0.97 -11.99 -6.69
N LYS A 105 0.98 -13.27 -7.08
CA LYS A 105 -0.25 -14.06 -7.32
C LYS A 105 -1.13 -14.17 -6.06
N MET A 106 -0.52 -14.36 -4.90
CA MET A 106 -1.27 -14.35 -3.64
C MET A 106 -1.89 -12.96 -3.37
N GLY A 107 -1.16 -11.91 -3.76
CA GLY A 107 -1.66 -10.54 -3.73
C GLY A 107 -2.90 -10.35 -4.60
N GLU A 108 -2.90 -10.87 -5.83
CA GLU A 108 -4.05 -10.83 -6.74
C GLU A 108 -5.31 -11.44 -6.14
N TYR A 109 -5.20 -12.61 -5.50
CA TYR A 109 -6.36 -13.23 -4.83
C TYR A 109 -6.91 -12.38 -3.68
N ILE A 110 -6.03 -11.72 -2.91
CA ILE A 110 -6.47 -10.79 -1.87
C ILE A 110 -7.11 -9.54 -2.49
N GLN A 111 -6.61 -9.04 -3.62
CA GLN A 111 -7.24 -7.92 -4.34
C GLN A 111 -8.66 -8.27 -4.77
N GLU A 112 -8.87 -9.46 -5.33
CA GLU A 112 -10.21 -9.94 -5.71
C GLU A 112 -11.14 -10.02 -4.49
N ALA A 113 -10.68 -10.57 -3.38
CA ALA A 113 -11.49 -10.65 -2.16
C ALA A 113 -11.89 -9.27 -1.61
N ILE A 114 -10.99 -8.28 -1.68
CA ILE A 114 -11.29 -6.91 -1.27
C ILE A 114 -12.31 -6.29 -2.24
N LYS A 115 -12.16 -6.52 -3.54
CA LYS A 115 -13.08 -6.02 -4.57
C LYS A 115 -14.49 -6.56 -4.38
N GLU A 116 -14.64 -7.86 -4.12
CA GLU A 116 -15.93 -8.49 -3.89
C GLU A 116 -16.66 -7.92 -2.67
N GLU A 117 -15.95 -7.69 -1.56
CA GLU A 117 -16.57 -7.24 -0.31
C GLU A 117 -16.82 -5.72 -0.27
N LEU A 118 -15.92 -4.93 -0.85
CA LEU A 118 -15.88 -3.47 -0.65
C LEU A 118 -16.14 -2.64 -1.89
N ASP A 119 -16.31 -3.29 -3.05
CA ASP A 119 -16.38 -2.64 -4.37
C ASP A 119 -15.19 -1.70 -4.60
N PHE A 120 -14.01 -2.14 -4.15
CA PHE A 120 -12.75 -1.41 -4.22
C PHE A 120 -11.62 -2.35 -4.60
N GLU A 121 -10.84 -1.98 -5.61
CA GLU A 121 -9.71 -2.77 -6.10
C GLU A 121 -8.41 -2.00 -5.84
N PRO A 122 -7.58 -2.43 -4.86
CA PRO A 122 -6.27 -1.85 -4.68
C PRO A 122 -5.39 -2.15 -5.90
N GLN A 123 -4.40 -1.31 -6.17
CA GLN A 123 -3.49 -1.47 -7.31
C GLN A 123 -2.52 -2.64 -7.11
N LYS A 124 -2.09 -2.87 -5.87
CA LYS A 124 -1.25 -4.01 -5.50
C LYS A 124 -1.42 -4.35 -4.02
N VAL A 125 -1.31 -5.63 -3.68
CA VAL A 125 -1.14 -6.11 -2.31
C VAL A 125 0.33 -6.46 -2.10
N VAL A 126 0.94 -5.92 -1.05
CA VAL A 126 2.35 -6.13 -0.73
C VAL A 126 2.46 -6.77 0.65
N PHE A 127 3.06 -7.95 0.70
CA PHE A 127 3.41 -8.62 1.96
C PHE A 127 4.73 -8.07 2.48
N ARG A 128 4.68 -7.31 3.57
CA ARG A 128 5.86 -6.68 4.20
C ARG A 128 6.64 -7.69 5.03
N SER A 129 5.91 -8.56 5.72
CA SER A 129 6.46 -9.67 6.47
C SER A 129 5.41 -10.76 6.63
N PHE A 130 5.87 -12.00 6.83
CA PHE A 130 5.00 -13.08 7.28
C PHE A 130 5.77 -14.03 8.19
N ILE A 131 5.08 -14.54 9.22
CA ILE A 131 5.65 -15.42 10.24
C ILE A 131 4.73 -16.63 10.38
N ARG A 132 5.31 -17.83 10.31
CA ARG A 132 4.64 -19.10 10.55
C ARG A 132 5.09 -19.67 11.89
N GLN A 133 4.15 -20.06 12.75
CA GLN A 133 4.40 -20.72 14.03
C GLN A 133 3.53 -21.96 14.21
#